data_AF-A0A442SI23-F1
#
_entry.id   AF-A0A442SI23-F1
#
_cell.length_a   1.000
_cell.length_b   1.000
_cell.length_c   1.000
_cell.angle_alpha   90.00
_cell.angle_beta   90.00
_cell.angle_gamma   90.00
#
_symmetry.space_group_name_H-M   'P 1'
#
loop_
_entity.id
_entity.type
_entity.pdbx_description
1 polymer ?
#
loop_
_entity_poly.entity_id
_entity_poly.type
_entity_poly.pdbx_seq_one_letter_code
_entity_poly.pdbx_strand_id
1 'polypeptide(L)'
;MCKAPQTLSDGTVVGCRNCSQCFGRSVDDWTGRCIAESKFASAPFFISLTYGRDENGKSDHLRSALLTYSDVQKYFKRLRAAGYPARYFAVGEYGSAKGRAHWHLLVFWKDGVPAHKPSTRAVPVRFNQEHWKHGFSTWEPLGLSAEDTAAAVRYVCKYLNKDLGGPERQALCRMSKKPLLGASWLHERARLHVSQGIAPQDLFYSFPDLKAPDGSPKQFMLRPGSAAADLFCQSFNDQWAQAYSCSPLYARRLVERKAGLVEESQIVGFKGDGRPPPPSDLMDEYGDRVLRTMEGKVEWLLKDEKKQEEYRDRIRAKYWDPNYGAGFNLYPPHLQG
;
A
#
# COMPACT_ATOMS: atom_id res chain seq x y z
N MET A 1 -3.07 21.04 10.55
CA MET A 1 -4.27 20.25 10.91
C MET A 1 -5.39 20.47 9.91
N CYS A 2 -6.21 19.44 9.61
CA CYS A 2 -7.33 19.52 8.66
C CYS A 2 -8.15 20.81 8.84
N LYS A 3 -8.46 21.51 7.75
CA LYS A 3 -9.13 22.82 7.80
C LYS A 3 -10.61 22.74 8.19
N ALA A 4 -11.27 21.61 7.94
CA ALA A 4 -12.72 21.46 8.17
C ALA A 4 -13.08 20.01 8.61
N PRO A 5 -12.53 19.50 9.72
CA PRO A 5 -12.78 18.12 10.15
C PRO A 5 -14.28 17.82 10.28
N GLN A 6 -14.66 16.57 10.04
CA GLN A 6 -16.02 16.06 10.17
C GLN A 6 -16.09 15.16 11.39
N THR A 7 -17.18 15.25 12.16
CA THR A 7 -17.42 14.38 13.31
C THR A 7 -18.44 13.32 12.91
N LEU A 8 -18.08 12.05 13.06
CA LEU A 8 -18.98 10.93 12.84
C LEU A 8 -19.98 10.79 14.01
N SER A 9 -21.02 9.98 13.84
CA SER A 9 -22.07 9.77 14.84
C SER A 9 -21.57 9.18 16.16
N ASP A 10 -20.42 8.50 16.14
CA ASP A 10 -19.74 7.93 17.31
C ASP A 10 -18.80 8.93 18.02
N GLY A 11 -18.78 10.19 17.58
CA GLY A 11 -17.89 11.24 18.10
C GLY A 11 -16.48 11.22 17.51
N THR A 12 -16.16 10.28 16.62
CA THR A 12 -14.85 10.19 15.96
C THR A 12 -14.65 11.36 14.99
N VAL A 13 -13.56 12.10 15.16
CA VAL A 13 -13.20 13.23 14.29
C VAL A 13 -12.34 12.74 13.12
N VAL A 14 -12.84 12.88 11.89
CA VAL A 14 -12.15 12.51 10.66
C VAL A 14 -11.84 13.74 9.80
N GLY A 15 -10.74 13.70 9.03
CA GLY A 15 -10.41 14.79 8.11
C GLY A 15 -11.43 14.91 6.96
N CYS A 16 -11.67 16.12 6.45
CA CYS A 16 -12.66 16.37 5.38
C CYS A 16 -12.38 15.72 4.04
N ARG A 17 -11.16 15.21 3.81
CA ARG A 17 -10.69 14.62 2.54
C ARG A 17 -10.69 15.56 1.32
N ASN A 18 -11.10 16.81 1.50
CA ASN A 18 -11.20 17.80 0.42
C ASN A 18 -10.20 18.96 0.58
N CYS A 19 -9.70 19.25 1.78
CA CYS A 19 -8.72 20.30 1.97
C CYS A 19 -7.30 19.87 1.52
N SER A 20 -6.47 20.85 1.16
CA SER A 20 -5.08 20.63 0.74
C SER A 20 -4.25 19.83 1.74
N GLN A 21 -4.52 19.95 3.04
CA GLN A 21 -3.81 19.20 4.07
C GLN A 21 -4.21 17.71 4.11
N CYS A 22 -5.50 17.41 3.93
CA CYS A 22 -5.97 16.02 3.81
C CYS A 22 -5.45 15.37 2.52
N PHE A 23 -5.36 16.15 1.44
CA PHE A 23 -4.72 15.71 0.20
C PHE A 23 -3.23 15.43 0.41
N GLY A 24 -2.49 16.36 1.01
CA GLY A 24 -1.07 16.18 1.36
C GLY A 24 -0.82 14.92 2.19
N ARG A 25 -1.64 14.66 3.22
CA ARG A 25 -1.57 13.41 4.01
C ARG A 25 -1.83 12.16 3.16
N SER A 26 -2.71 12.24 2.16
CA SER A 26 -2.96 11.12 1.25
C SER A 26 -1.77 10.90 0.32
N VAL A 27 -1.14 11.97 -0.16
CA VAL A 27 0.09 11.92 -0.96
C VAL A 27 1.24 11.33 -0.15
N ASP A 28 1.42 11.73 1.11
CA ASP A 28 2.43 11.15 2.00
C ASP A 28 2.18 9.65 2.22
N ASP A 29 0.92 9.23 2.45
CA ASP A 29 0.54 7.82 2.59
C ASP A 29 0.77 7.01 1.30
N TRP A 30 0.51 7.58 0.11
CA TRP A 30 0.88 6.93 -1.16
C TRP A 30 2.39 6.87 -1.36
N THR A 31 3.10 7.94 -1.00
CA THR A 31 4.55 8.05 -1.12
C THR A 31 5.24 6.97 -0.30
N GLY A 32 4.93 6.87 0.99
CA GLY A 32 5.54 5.87 1.87
C GLY A 32 5.30 4.44 1.38
N ARG A 33 4.10 4.12 0.93
CA ARG A 33 3.78 2.79 0.37
C ARG A 33 4.48 2.50 -0.96
N CYS A 34 4.65 3.50 -1.83
CA CYS A 34 5.37 3.33 -3.09
C CYS A 34 6.88 3.14 -2.85
N ILE A 35 7.46 3.87 -1.90
CA ILE A 35 8.87 3.67 -1.50
C ILE A 35 9.02 2.26 -0.90
N ALA A 36 8.13 1.87 0.00
CA ALA A 36 8.12 0.52 0.57
C ALA A 36 8.03 -0.57 -0.51
N GLU A 37 7.19 -0.38 -1.54
CA GLU A 37 7.10 -1.30 -2.68
C GLU A 37 8.39 -1.30 -3.53
N SER A 38 9.03 -0.15 -3.75
CA SER A 38 10.22 -0.05 -4.58
C SER A 38 11.43 -0.76 -3.98
N LYS A 39 11.53 -0.84 -2.64
CA LYS A 39 12.57 -1.64 -1.95
C LYS A 39 12.48 -3.14 -2.21
N PHE A 40 11.33 -3.63 -2.68
CA PHE A 40 11.06 -5.04 -3.02
C PHE A 40 10.70 -5.20 -4.52
N ALA A 41 11.09 -4.24 -5.34
CA ALA A 41 10.94 -4.30 -6.79
C ALA A 41 12.31 -4.60 -7.41
N SER A 42 12.35 -5.47 -8.42
CA SER A 42 13.55 -5.65 -9.24
C SER A 42 13.88 -4.37 -10.01
N ALA A 43 12.85 -3.67 -10.48
CA ALA A 43 13.04 -2.35 -11.10
C ALA A 43 11.77 -1.48 -10.95
N PRO A 44 11.88 -0.26 -10.41
CA PRO A 44 10.82 0.73 -10.45
C PRO A 44 10.88 1.55 -11.76
N PHE A 45 9.73 1.83 -12.35
CA PHE A 45 9.59 2.61 -13.59
C PHE A 45 8.49 3.64 -13.47
N PHE A 46 8.70 4.80 -14.09
CA PHE A 46 7.66 5.74 -14.44
C PHE A 46 7.20 5.47 -15.87
N ILE A 47 5.91 5.16 -16.04
CA ILE A 47 5.32 4.81 -17.33
C ILE A 47 4.15 5.74 -17.62
N SER A 48 4.19 6.40 -18.77
CA SER A 48 3.01 7.11 -19.28
C SER A 48 2.36 6.28 -20.37
N LEU A 49 1.05 6.03 -20.25
CA LEU A 49 0.22 5.44 -21.30
C LEU A 49 -0.61 6.54 -21.95
N THR A 50 -0.48 6.65 -23.26
CA THR A 50 -1.20 7.65 -24.05
C THR A 50 -2.05 6.96 -25.11
N TYR A 51 -3.30 7.40 -25.22
CA TYR A 51 -4.19 6.93 -26.28
C TYR A 51 -3.69 7.43 -27.65
N GLY A 52 -3.71 6.54 -28.64
CA GLY A 52 -3.19 6.75 -29.99
C GLY A 52 -4.26 7.31 -30.93
N ARG A 53 -4.21 6.87 -32.19
CA ARG A 53 -5.29 7.04 -33.15
C ARG A 53 -6.23 5.83 -33.07
N ASP A 54 -7.51 6.03 -33.38
CA ASP A 54 -8.47 4.95 -33.53
C ASP A 54 -8.29 4.20 -34.86
N GLU A 55 -9.17 3.23 -35.12
CA GLU A 55 -9.21 2.43 -36.36
C GLU A 55 -9.43 3.28 -37.62
N ASN A 56 -10.02 4.47 -37.48
CA ASN A 56 -10.25 5.43 -38.57
C ASN A 56 -9.12 6.47 -38.68
N GLY A 57 -8.04 6.30 -37.92
CA GLY A 57 -6.91 7.22 -37.91
C GLY A 57 -7.17 8.54 -37.16
N LYS A 58 -8.31 8.70 -36.48
CA LYS A 58 -8.63 9.92 -35.71
C LYS A 58 -7.90 9.89 -34.37
N SER A 59 -7.27 11.00 -33.99
CA SER A 59 -6.57 11.15 -32.71
C SER A 59 -7.48 11.60 -31.56
N ASP A 60 -8.68 12.07 -31.91
CA ASP A 60 -9.72 12.53 -31.01
C ASP A 60 -10.91 11.57 -31.15
N HIS A 61 -10.97 10.62 -30.23
CA HIS A 61 -11.98 9.57 -30.18
C HIS A 61 -12.40 9.35 -28.72
N LEU A 62 -13.55 8.70 -28.51
CA LEU A 62 -14.14 8.53 -27.18
C LEU A 62 -13.15 7.99 -26.13
N ARG A 63 -12.35 7.00 -26.52
CA ARG A 63 -11.35 6.37 -25.63
C ARG A 63 -10.15 7.29 -25.32
N SER A 64 -9.85 8.29 -26.15
CA SER A 64 -8.87 9.34 -25.84
C SER A 64 -9.48 10.50 -25.07
N ALA A 65 -10.81 10.57 -24.95
CA ALA A 65 -11.54 11.63 -24.25
C ALA A 65 -11.98 11.24 -22.83
N LEU A 66 -11.90 9.96 -22.45
CA LEU A 66 -12.36 9.47 -21.14
C LEU A 66 -11.29 8.61 -20.44
N LEU A 67 -11.12 8.83 -19.13
CA LEU A 67 -10.26 8.00 -18.28
C LEU A 67 -10.84 6.59 -18.05
N THR A 68 -10.49 5.66 -18.94
CA THR A 68 -11.01 4.28 -18.93
C THR A 68 -10.07 3.34 -18.17
N TYR A 69 -10.27 3.21 -16.84
CA TYR A 69 -9.38 2.39 -15.99
C TYR A 69 -9.32 0.90 -16.39
N SER A 70 -10.38 0.36 -16.98
CA SER A 70 -10.37 -1.03 -17.46
C SER A 70 -9.28 -1.31 -18.49
N ASP A 71 -8.85 -0.30 -19.25
CA ASP A 71 -7.74 -0.44 -20.19
C ASP A 71 -6.41 -0.65 -19.47
N VAL A 72 -6.18 0.09 -18.38
CA VAL A 72 -5.01 -0.09 -17.50
C VAL A 72 -5.05 -1.46 -16.82
N GLN A 73 -6.23 -1.92 -16.38
CA GLN A 73 -6.37 -3.26 -15.80
C GLN A 73 -6.04 -4.36 -16.82
N LYS A 74 -6.54 -4.24 -18.06
CA LYS A 74 -6.25 -5.17 -19.15
C LYS A 74 -4.79 -5.13 -19.55
N TYR A 75 -4.17 -3.95 -19.57
CA TYR A 75 -2.73 -3.78 -19.78
C TYR A 75 -1.91 -4.60 -18.79
N PHE A 76 -2.15 -4.43 -17.48
CA PHE A 76 -1.46 -5.23 -16.46
C PHE A 76 -1.86 -6.72 -16.49
N LYS A 77 -3.08 -7.08 -16.93
CA LYS A 77 -3.47 -8.49 -17.11
C LYS A 77 -2.65 -9.15 -18.22
N ARG A 78 -2.45 -8.47 -19.35
CA ARG A 78 -1.62 -8.96 -20.45
C ARG A 78 -0.15 -9.08 -20.02
N LEU A 79 0.40 -8.06 -19.36
CA LEU A 79 1.77 -8.11 -18.84
C LEU A 79 2.01 -9.32 -17.91
N ARG A 80 1.08 -9.57 -16.97
CA ARG A 80 1.17 -10.74 -16.10
C ARG A 80 1.09 -12.05 -16.88
N ALA A 81 0.19 -12.15 -17.87
CA ALA A 81 0.07 -13.34 -18.71
C ALA A 81 1.33 -13.61 -19.54
N ALA A 82 2.09 -12.57 -19.89
CA ALA A 82 3.37 -12.66 -20.59
C ALA A 82 4.58 -12.87 -19.65
N GLY A 83 4.37 -13.14 -18.36
CA GLY A 83 5.46 -13.41 -17.41
C GLY A 83 6.12 -12.16 -16.82
N TYR A 84 5.47 -11.00 -16.90
CA TYR A 84 5.96 -9.75 -16.31
C TYR A 84 5.06 -9.27 -15.16
N PRO A 85 5.10 -9.94 -13.99
CA PRO A 85 4.35 -9.52 -12.83
C PRO A 85 4.85 -8.17 -12.30
N ALA A 86 3.91 -7.26 -12.06
CA ALA A 86 4.21 -5.94 -11.53
C ALA A 86 3.11 -5.45 -10.59
N ARG A 87 3.51 -4.59 -9.65
CA ARG A 87 2.60 -3.73 -8.87
C ARG A 87 2.62 -2.34 -9.47
N TYR A 88 1.59 -1.57 -9.18
CA TYR A 88 1.47 -0.22 -9.74
C TYR A 88 0.69 0.75 -8.87
N PHE A 89 1.03 2.01 -9.04
CA PHE A 89 0.28 3.19 -8.65
C PHE A 89 -0.04 4.00 -9.91
N ALA A 90 -1.30 4.36 -10.12
CA ALA A 90 -1.80 4.93 -11.38
C ALA A 90 -2.61 6.21 -11.13
N VAL A 91 -2.27 7.27 -11.85
CA VAL A 91 -3.00 8.52 -11.89
C VAL A 91 -3.44 8.81 -13.32
N GLY A 92 -4.75 8.90 -13.52
CA GLY A 92 -5.35 9.39 -14.75
C GLY A 92 -5.46 10.90 -14.72
N GLU A 93 -5.04 11.57 -15.79
CA GLU A 93 -5.18 13.01 -15.98
C GLU A 93 -5.72 13.37 -17.37
N TYR A 94 -6.15 14.62 -17.53
CA TYR A 94 -6.47 15.22 -18.83
C TYR A 94 -5.38 16.20 -19.23
N GLY A 95 -4.78 15.99 -20.41
CA GLY A 95 -3.72 16.84 -20.93
C GLY A 95 -4.22 18.26 -21.22
N SER A 96 -3.42 19.26 -20.84
CA SER A 96 -3.81 20.68 -20.85
C SER A 96 -4.11 21.30 -22.23
N ALA A 97 -3.63 20.70 -23.32
CA ALA A 97 -3.76 21.28 -24.67
C ALA A 97 -4.95 20.75 -25.48
N LYS A 98 -5.44 19.54 -25.18
CA LYS A 98 -6.47 18.86 -25.99
C LYS A 98 -7.49 18.05 -25.18
N GLY A 99 -7.43 18.10 -23.84
CA GLY A 99 -8.33 17.32 -22.98
C GLY A 99 -8.19 15.80 -23.17
N ARG A 100 -7.04 15.33 -23.66
CA ARG A 100 -6.84 13.89 -23.89
C ARG A 100 -6.56 13.18 -22.57
N ALA A 101 -7.17 12.03 -22.39
CA ALA A 101 -6.91 11.14 -21.28
C ALA A 101 -5.47 10.59 -21.35
N HIS A 102 -4.74 10.68 -20.24
CA HIS A 102 -3.42 10.09 -20.06
C HIS A 102 -3.38 9.33 -18.74
N TRP A 103 -2.59 8.26 -18.69
CA TRP A 103 -2.31 7.55 -17.45
C TRP A 103 -0.83 7.65 -17.11
N HIS A 104 -0.54 8.16 -15.92
CA HIS A 104 0.79 8.18 -15.33
C HIS A 104 0.88 7.07 -14.28
N LEU A 105 1.82 6.17 -14.48
CA LEU A 105 1.98 4.97 -13.67
C LEU A 105 3.36 4.98 -13.02
N LEU A 106 3.42 4.68 -11.73
CA LEU A 106 4.61 4.06 -11.16
C LEU A 106 4.40 2.56 -11.21
N VAL A 107 5.35 1.85 -11.81
CA VAL A 107 5.32 0.39 -11.98
C VAL A 107 6.51 -0.22 -11.27
N PHE A 108 6.24 -1.22 -10.44
CA PHE A 108 7.21 -1.92 -9.62
C PHE A 108 7.28 -3.36 -10.12
N TRP A 109 8.26 -3.64 -10.98
CA TRP A 109 8.47 -4.96 -11.56
C TRP A 109 8.99 -5.93 -10.50
N LYS A 110 8.42 -7.14 -10.43
CA LYS A 110 8.84 -8.15 -9.46
C LYS A 110 10.06 -8.92 -9.93
N ASP A 111 10.04 -9.36 -11.18
CA ASP A 111 11.11 -10.15 -11.77
C ASP A 111 11.65 -9.41 -13.01
N GLY A 112 11.28 -9.89 -14.20
CA GLY A 112 11.69 -9.30 -15.46
C GLY A 112 10.93 -8.03 -15.85
N VAL A 113 11.60 -7.20 -16.65
CA VAL A 113 11.03 -6.04 -17.34
C VAL A 113 10.90 -6.39 -18.83
N PRO A 114 9.76 -6.11 -19.49
CA PRO A 114 9.66 -6.25 -20.94
C PRO A 114 10.76 -5.48 -21.67
N ALA A 115 11.24 -6.04 -22.78
CA ALA A 115 12.11 -5.33 -23.68
C ALA A 115 11.42 -4.03 -24.14
N HIS A 116 12.12 -2.92 -24.05
CA HIS A 116 11.58 -1.60 -24.35
C HIS A 116 12.64 -0.70 -24.96
N LYS A 117 12.19 0.37 -25.61
CA LYS A 117 13.11 1.43 -26.04
C LYS A 117 13.44 2.28 -24.82
N PRO A 118 14.73 2.46 -24.47
CA PRO A 118 15.11 3.23 -23.31
C PRO A 118 14.64 4.67 -23.48
N SER A 119 13.98 5.21 -22.45
CA SER A 119 13.54 6.60 -22.39
C SER A 119 14.12 7.22 -21.13
N THR A 120 14.53 8.48 -21.21
CA THR A 120 14.93 9.27 -20.04
C THR A 120 14.08 10.52 -19.96
N ARG A 121 14.10 11.21 -18.82
CA ARG A 121 13.45 12.52 -18.68
C ARG A 121 13.90 13.54 -19.73
N ALA A 122 15.19 13.51 -20.07
CA ALA A 122 15.79 14.43 -21.02
C ALA A 122 15.44 14.07 -22.48
N VAL A 123 15.30 12.78 -22.78
CA VAL A 123 15.02 12.27 -24.12
C VAL A 123 13.87 11.27 -24.05
N PRO A 124 12.61 11.75 -24.06
CA PRO A 124 11.45 10.88 -23.98
C PRO A 124 11.28 10.08 -25.27
N VAL A 125 11.37 8.76 -25.19
CA VAL A 125 11.19 7.85 -26.33
C VAL A 125 9.81 7.21 -26.27
N ARG A 126 9.00 7.51 -27.30
CA ARG A 126 7.67 6.92 -27.47
C ARG A 126 7.77 5.65 -28.30
N PHE A 127 7.07 4.61 -27.87
CA PHE A 127 6.97 3.37 -28.64
C PHE A 127 5.62 2.71 -28.42
N ASN A 128 5.21 1.90 -29.41
CA ASN A 128 4.01 1.08 -29.29
C ASN A 128 4.38 -0.17 -28.49
N GLN A 129 4.03 -0.17 -27.21
CA GLN A 129 4.31 -1.30 -26.36
C GLN A 129 3.25 -2.39 -26.59
N GLU A 130 3.73 -3.62 -26.74
CA GLU A 130 2.93 -4.77 -27.19
C GLU A 130 1.63 -4.98 -26.39
N HIS A 131 1.65 -4.76 -25.08
CA HIS A 131 0.55 -5.02 -24.15
C HIS A 131 -0.41 -3.83 -24.05
N TRP A 132 0.03 -2.63 -24.44
CA TRP A 132 -0.78 -1.42 -24.55
C TRP A 132 -1.37 -1.28 -25.96
N LYS A 133 -2.55 -1.89 -26.17
CA LYS A 133 -3.23 -1.93 -27.47
C LYS A 133 -3.93 -0.62 -27.89
N HIS A 134 -3.71 0.47 -27.16
CA HIS A 134 -4.52 1.70 -27.31
C HIS A 134 -3.69 2.92 -27.69
N GLY A 135 -2.40 2.77 -27.99
CA GLY A 135 -1.55 3.87 -28.43
C GLY A 135 -0.08 3.60 -28.13
N PHE A 136 0.61 4.62 -27.65
CA PHE A 136 2.03 4.55 -27.31
C PHE A 136 2.26 4.69 -25.81
N SER A 137 3.44 4.27 -25.38
CA SER A 137 3.93 4.47 -24.04
C SER A 137 5.33 5.08 -24.03
N THR A 138 5.67 5.72 -22.92
CA THR A 138 7.04 6.13 -22.56
C THR A 138 7.40 5.44 -21.25
N TRP A 139 8.59 4.85 -21.19
CA TRP A 139 9.03 4.04 -20.05
C TRP A 139 10.37 4.56 -19.53
N GLU A 140 10.34 5.22 -18.38
CA GLU A 140 11.51 5.81 -17.76
C GLU A 140 11.86 5.00 -16.49
N PRO A 141 13.08 4.44 -16.38
CA PRO A 141 13.50 3.80 -15.14
C PRO A 141 13.59 4.85 -14.03
N LEU A 142 13.09 4.50 -12.85
CA LEU A 142 13.31 5.30 -11.64
C LEU A 142 14.61 4.85 -10.98
N GLY A 143 15.30 5.78 -10.32
CA GLY A 143 16.40 5.42 -9.44
C GLY A 143 15.92 4.57 -8.25
N LEU A 144 16.87 3.91 -7.60
CA LEU A 144 16.61 3.00 -6.47
C LEU A 144 16.49 3.72 -5.12
N SER A 145 16.72 5.04 -5.08
CA SER A 145 16.61 5.82 -3.85
C SER A 145 15.15 6.05 -3.47
N ALA A 146 14.89 6.20 -2.17
CA ALA A 146 13.57 6.61 -1.69
C ALA A 146 13.13 7.97 -2.27
N GLU A 147 14.08 8.89 -2.49
CA GLU A 147 13.79 10.22 -3.01
C GLU A 147 13.33 10.20 -4.47
N ASP A 148 13.89 9.33 -5.32
CA ASP A 148 13.46 9.16 -6.72
C ASP A 148 11.99 8.71 -6.79
N THR A 149 11.64 7.71 -5.97
CA THR A 149 10.27 7.21 -5.88
C THR A 149 9.35 8.29 -5.31
N ALA A 150 9.78 9.01 -4.28
CA ALA A 150 9.01 10.10 -3.68
C ALA A 150 8.75 11.24 -4.66
N ALA A 151 9.76 11.64 -5.42
CA ALA A 151 9.66 12.67 -6.46
C ALA A 151 8.67 12.26 -7.55
N ALA A 152 8.72 11.00 -7.99
CA ALA A 152 7.78 10.46 -8.97
C ALA A 152 6.34 10.43 -8.44
N VAL A 153 6.11 10.02 -7.19
CA VAL A 153 4.76 10.05 -6.57
C VAL A 153 4.24 11.48 -6.47
N ARG A 154 5.06 12.43 -6.01
CA ARG A 154 4.69 13.86 -5.95
C ARG A 154 4.35 14.42 -7.33
N TYR A 155 5.13 14.04 -8.34
CA TYR A 155 4.89 14.44 -9.72
C TYR A 155 3.53 13.96 -10.22
N VAL A 156 3.21 12.67 -10.09
CA VAL A 156 1.92 12.15 -10.55
C VAL A 156 0.75 12.70 -9.73
N CYS A 157 0.94 12.93 -8.43
CA CYS A 157 -0.09 13.49 -7.57
C CYS A 157 -0.38 14.97 -7.86
N LYS A 158 0.55 15.71 -8.47
CA LYS A 158 0.29 17.09 -8.93
C LYS A 158 -0.92 17.15 -9.86
N TYR A 159 -1.13 16.11 -10.67
CA TYR A 159 -2.26 16.03 -11.59
C TYR A 159 -3.59 15.78 -10.89
N LEU A 160 -3.59 15.05 -9.77
CA LEU A 160 -4.76 14.94 -8.89
C LEU A 160 -5.11 16.29 -8.22
N ASN A 161 -4.09 17.11 -7.95
CA ASN A 161 -4.26 18.40 -7.28
C ASN A 161 -4.87 19.48 -8.18
N LYS A 162 -4.58 19.45 -9.49
CA LYS A 162 -5.13 20.41 -10.46
C LYS A 162 -6.66 20.38 -10.54
N ASP A 163 -7.25 19.24 -10.23
CA ASP A 163 -8.71 19.04 -10.21
C ASP A 163 -9.34 19.33 -8.83
N LEU A 164 -8.54 19.74 -7.82
CA LEU A 164 -9.08 20.12 -6.51
C LEU A 164 -9.73 21.50 -6.60
N GLY A 165 -11.07 21.53 -6.65
CA GLY A 165 -11.86 22.76 -6.51
C GLY A 165 -12.86 23.01 -7.62
N GLY A 166 -12.80 22.26 -8.73
CA GLY A 166 -13.84 22.27 -9.75
C GLY A 166 -15.00 21.32 -9.40
N PRO A 167 -16.25 21.61 -9.82
CA PRO A 167 -17.38 20.68 -9.73
C PRO A 167 -17.13 19.38 -10.53
N GLU A 168 -16.16 19.37 -11.44
CA GLU A 168 -15.77 18.24 -12.28
C GLU A 168 -14.42 17.66 -11.86
N ARG A 169 -14.38 16.94 -10.73
CA ARG A 169 -13.17 16.22 -10.31
C ARG A 169 -12.99 14.98 -11.19
N GLN A 170 -12.25 15.10 -12.29
CA GLN A 170 -12.20 14.04 -13.30
C GLN A 170 -10.98 13.09 -13.16
N ALA A 171 -9.90 13.51 -12.52
CA ALA A 171 -8.70 12.68 -12.31
C ALA A 171 -8.97 11.44 -11.45
N LEU A 172 -8.37 10.31 -11.86
CA LEU A 172 -8.54 9.01 -11.20
C LEU A 172 -7.24 8.53 -10.56
N CYS A 173 -7.25 8.27 -9.26
CA CYS A 173 -6.16 7.56 -8.57
C CYS A 173 -6.53 6.09 -8.37
N ARG A 174 -5.69 5.16 -8.82
CA ARG A 174 -5.87 3.72 -8.71
C ARG A 174 -4.54 3.06 -8.37
N MET A 175 -4.58 1.94 -7.66
CA MET A 175 -3.36 1.25 -7.26
C MET A 175 -3.60 -0.23 -7.00
N SER A 176 -2.52 -0.96 -6.87
CA SER A 176 -2.48 -2.35 -6.47
C SER A 176 -2.94 -2.56 -5.02
N LYS A 177 -3.93 -3.44 -4.80
CA LYS A 177 -4.56 -3.67 -3.48
C LYS A 177 -4.38 -5.08 -2.89
N LYS A 178 -4.04 -6.06 -3.72
CA LYS A 178 -3.89 -7.49 -3.33
C LYS A 178 -2.60 -8.09 -3.89
N PRO A 179 -1.52 -8.20 -3.10
CA PRO A 179 -1.33 -7.55 -1.81
C PRO A 179 -1.30 -6.00 -1.91
N LEU A 180 -1.50 -5.26 -0.83
CA LEU A 180 -1.40 -3.79 -0.88
C LEU A 180 0.03 -3.33 -1.22
N LEU A 181 0.19 -2.13 -1.78
CA LEU A 181 1.52 -1.58 -2.06
C LEU A 181 2.34 -1.46 -0.77
N GLY A 182 3.55 -2.01 -0.80
CA GLY A 182 4.48 -2.04 0.35
C GLY A 182 4.26 -3.23 1.29
N ALA A 183 3.40 -4.19 0.96
CA ALA A 183 3.09 -5.32 1.86
C ALA A 183 4.33 -6.11 2.29
N SER A 184 5.22 -6.48 1.37
CA SER A 184 6.46 -7.21 1.69
C SER A 184 7.34 -6.43 2.68
N TRP A 185 7.44 -5.13 2.48
CA TRP A 185 8.21 -4.26 3.39
C TRP A 185 7.58 -4.16 4.78
N LEU A 186 6.25 -4.19 4.89
CA LEU A 186 5.58 -4.20 6.20
C LEU A 186 5.83 -5.51 6.95
N HIS A 187 5.84 -6.65 6.24
CA HIS A 187 6.23 -7.93 6.82
C HIS A 187 7.69 -7.92 7.29
N GLU A 188 8.60 -7.40 6.48
CA GLU A 188 10.01 -7.29 6.83
C GLU A 188 10.22 -6.34 8.02
N ARG A 189 9.51 -5.21 8.04
CA ARG A 189 9.53 -4.30 9.18
C ARG A 189 9.06 -4.98 10.47
N ALA A 190 7.98 -5.75 10.41
CA ALA A 190 7.51 -6.53 11.55
C ALA A 190 8.57 -7.55 12.00
N ARG A 191 9.24 -8.22 11.06
CA ARG A 191 10.34 -9.14 11.33
C ARG A 191 11.48 -8.48 12.09
N LEU A 192 11.86 -7.25 11.69
CA LEU A 192 12.90 -6.49 12.38
C LEU A 192 12.53 -6.21 13.83
N HIS A 193 11.29 -5.80 14.11
CA HIS A 193 10.79 -5.63 15.48
C HIS A 193 10.88 -6.91 16.32
N VAL A 194 10.44 -8.04 15.75
CA VAL A 194 10.53 -9.36 16.42
C VAL A 194 11.98 -9.73 16.68
N SER A 195 12.87 -9.58 15.70
CA SER A 195 14.30 -9.93 15.84
C SER A 195 15.02 -9.10 16.89
N GLN A 196 14.59 -7.85 17.10
CA GLN A 196 15.11 -6.97 18.14
C GLN A 196 14.49 -7.22 19.51
N GLY A 197 13.43 -8.03 19.59
CA GLY A 197 12.67 -8.24 20.81
C GLY A 197 11.94 -6.97 21.28
N ILE A 198 11.53 -6.09 20.35
CA ILE A 198 10.89 -4.80 20.64
C ILE A 198 9.53 -4.73 19.95
N ALA A 199 8.46 -4.50 20.72
CA ALA A 199 7.14 -4.26 20.16
C ALA A 199 7.04 -2.88 19.49
N PRO A 200 6.38 -2.76 18.33
CA PRO A 200 6.08 -1.46 17.73
C PRO A 200 5.27 -0.60 18.69
N GLN A 201 5.70 0.66 18.87
CA GLN A 201 5.08 1.60 19.81
C GLN A 201 4.06 2.51 19.13
N ASP A 202 4.25 2.78 17.84
CA ASP A 202 3.38 3.63 17.04
C ASP A 202 3.31 3.15 15.58
N LEU A 203 2.45 3.81 14.81
CA LEU A 203 2.25 3.54 13.39
C LEU A 203 3.14 4.39 12.48
N PHE A 204 4.06 5.17 13.05
CA PHE A 204 4.99 5.97 12.28
C PHE A 204 6.15 5.12 11.76
N TYR A 205 6.73 5.55 10.65
CA TYR A 205 7.90 4.92 10.07
C TYR A 205 8.67 5.89 9.20
N SER A 206 9.94 5.57 8.95
CA SER A 206 10.79 6.32 8.05
C SER A 206 11.64 5.36 7.22
N PHE A 207 12.24 5.89 6.16
CA PHE A 207 13.26 5.19 5.38
C PHE A 207 14.62 5.81 5.70
N PRO A 208 15.67 5.02 5.99
CA PRO A 208 16.98 5.55 6.38
C PRO A 208 17.56 6.55 5.37
N ASP A 209 17.29 6.30 4.08
CA ASP A 209 17.75 7.05 2.92
C ASP A 209 16.84 8.23 2.53
N LEU A 210 15.82 8.56 3.34
CA LEU A 210 14.96 9.71 3.09
C LEU A 210 14.93 10.66 4.30
N LYS A 211 15.40 11.89 4.07
CA LYS A 211 15.41 12.96 5.07
C LYS A 211 14.34 14.01 4.79
N ALA A 212 13.85 14.62 5.86
CA ALA A 212 13.07 15.84 5.80
C ALA A 212 14.00 17.06 5.54
N PRO A 213 13.45 18.23 5.20
CA PRO A 213 14.26 19.43 4.89
C PRO A 213 15.19 19.88 6.03
N ASP A 214 14.86 19.54 7.27
CA ASP A 214 15.65 19.82 8.48
C ASP A 214 16.75 18.77 8.75
N GLY A 215 16.93 17.78 7.86
CA GLY A 215 17.88 16.68 8.01
C GLY A 215 17.40 15.52 8.88
N SER A 216 16.25 15.65 9.57
CA SER A 216 15.67 14.56 10.34
C SER A 216 15.12 13.44 9.43
N PRO A 217 14.92 12.20 9.93
CA PRO A 217 14.26 11.16 9.15
C PRO A 217 12.86 11.59 8.72
N LYS A 218 12.54 11.47 7.43
CA LYS A 218 11.19 11.79 6.94
C LYS A 218 10.20 10.77 7.49
N GLN A 219 9.29 11.24 8.33
CA GLN A 219 8.24 10.43 8.94
C GLN A 219 7.04 10.24 8.00
N PHE A 220 6.58 9.00 7.92
CA PHE A 220 5.32 8.56 7.34
C PHE A 220 4.49 7.89 8.43
N MET A 221 3.19 7.75 8.19
CA MET A 221 2.28 7.12 9.14
C MET A 221 1.42 6.08 8.43
N LEU A 222 1.39 4.86 8.95
CA LEU A 222 0.33 3.92 8.59
C LEU A 222 -0.95 4.47 9.19
N ARG A 223 -1.93 4.81 8.34
CA ARG A 223 -3.16 5.42 8.84
C ARG A 223 -3.85 4.45 9.81
N PRO A 224 -4.22 4.91 11.03
CA PRO A 224 -5.01 4.10 11.94
C PRO A 224 -6.28 3.63 11.23
N GLY A 225 -6.69 2.39 11.46
CA GLY A 225 -7.87 1.85 10.77
C GLY A 225 -7.59 1.26 9.38
N SER A 226 -6.40 1.48 8.81
CA SER A 226 -6.11 1.08 7.42
C SER A 226 -5.62 -0.36 7.30
N ALA A 227 -5.86 -0.97 6.14
CA ALA A 227 -5.36 -2.32 5.84
C ALA A 227 -3.83 -2.46 5.94
N ALA A 228 -3.07 -1.36 5.79
CA ALA A 228 -1.62 -1.37 5.95
C ALA A 228 -1.20 -1.42 7.43
N ALA A 229 -1.91 -0.68 8.30
CA ALA A 229 -1.72 -0.78 9.74
C ALA A 229 -2.11 -2.17 10.24
N ASP A 230 -3.26 -2.68 9.80
CA ASP A 230 -3.74 -4.03 10.13
C ASP A 230 -2.72 -5.09 9.72
N LEU A 231 -2.17 -4.99 8.50
CA LEU A 231 -1.17 -5.93 7.99
C LEU A 231 0.11 -5.91 8.83
N PHE A 232 0.60 -4.72 9.19
CA PHE A 232 1.82 -4.58 9.98
C PHE A 232 1.68 -5.17 11.38
N CYS A 233 0.61 -4.79 12.11
CA CYS A 233 0.39 -5.28 13.48
C CYS A 233 0.11 -6.78 13.50
N GLN A 234 -0.71 -7.29 12.56
CA GLN A 234 -0.95 -8.73 12.44
C GLN A 234 0.34 -9.48 12.13
N SER A 235 1.15 -8.98 11.19
CA SER A 235 2.43 -9.59 10.85
C SER A 235 3.38 -9.63 12.03
N PHE A 236 3.38 -8.61 12.89
CA PHE A 236 4.18 -8.62 14.12
C PHE A 236 3.70 -9.72 15.07
N ASN A 237 2.40 -9.79 15.36
CA ASN A 237 1.83 -10.80 16.25
C ASN A 237 2.09 -12.23 15.75
N ASP A 238 1.88 -12.47 14.46
CA ASP A 238 2.09 -13.79 13.85
C ASP A 238 3.57 -14.22 13.92
N GLN A 239 4.49 -13.31 13.61
CA GLN A 239 5.92 -13.60 13.64
C GLN A 239 6.46 -13.70 15.08
N TRP A 240 5.94 -12.92 16.03
CA TRP A 240 6.29 -13.04 17.44
C TRP A 240 5.87 -14.40 18.00
N ALA A 241 4.64 -14.82 17.74
CA ALA A 241 4.13 -16.11 18.20
C ALA A 241 4.86 -17.31 17.58
N GLN A 242 5.44 -17.14 16.38
CA GLN A 242 6.31 -18.15 15.76
C GLN A 242 7.71 -18.16 16.37
N ALA A 243 8.27 -16.99 16.67
CA ALA A 243 9.63 -16.86 17.21
C ALA A 243 9.71 -17.20 18.71
N TYR A 244 8.64 -16.98 19.46
CA TYR A 244 8.59 -17.16 20.90
C TYR A 244 7.37 -18.01 21.28
N SER A 245 7.62 -19.08 22.05
CA SER A 245 6.62 -20.04 22.55
C SER A 245 5.70 -19.46 23.64
N CYS A 246 5.32 -18.19 23.53
CA CYS A 246 4.39 -17.52 24.43
C CYS A 246 3.19 -17.00 23.63
N SER A 247 1.98 -17.33 24.07
CA SER A 247 0.74 -16.81 23.49
C SER A 247 0.13 -15.75 24.42
N PRO A 248 -0.26 -14.56 23.93
CA PRO A 248 -1.00 -13.60 24.73
C PRO A 248 -2.33 -14.17 25.23
N LEU A 249 -2.60 -13.97 26.51
CA LEU A 249 -3.89 -14.21 27.14
C LEU A 249 -4.65 -12.89 27.20
N TYR A 250 -5.86 -12.87 26.64
CA TYR A 250 -6.71 -11.69 26.65
C TYR A 250 -7.82 -11.86 27.67
N ALA A 251 -8.04 -10.87 28.53
CA ALA A 251 -9.27 -10.74 29.30
C ALA A 251 -10.11 -9.61 28.73
N ARG A 252 -11.42 -9.75 28.86
CA ARG A 252 -12.35 -8.68 28.52
C ARG A 252 -12.59 -7.83 29.76
N ARG A 253 -12.63 -6.52 29.57
CA ARG A 253 -12.99 -5.54 30.60
C ARG A 253 -13.99 -4.55 30.02
N LEU A 254 -14.91 -4.10 30.86
CA LEU A 254 -15.79 -2.99 30.52
C LEU A 254 -15.08 -1.69 30.91
N VAL A 255 -14.84 -0.82 29.92
CA VAL A 255 -14.22 0.48 30.12
C VAL A 255 -15.24 1.56 29.84
N GLU A 256 -15.39 2.48 30.79
CA GLU A 256 -16.29 3.61 30.65
C GLU A 256 -15.64 4.65 29.72
N ARG A 257 -16.27 4.87 28.57
CA ARG A 257 -15.88 5.89 27.58
C ARG A 257 -16.99 6.94 27.49
N LYS A 258 -16.72 8.09 26.88
CA LYS A 258 -17.71 9.17 26.68
C LYS A 258 -19.03 8.72 26.02
N ALA A 259 -19.01 7.64 25.25
CA ALA A 259 -20.17 7.09 24.56
C ALA A 259 -20.86 5.93 25.32
N GLY A 260 -20.40 5.59 26.53
CA GLY A 260 -20.91 4.47 27.35
C GLY A 260 -19.82 3.45 27.71
N LEU A 261 -20.24 2.34 28.32
CA LEU A 261 -19.37 1.20 28.62
C LEU A 261 -19.02 0.47 27.31
N VAL A 262 -17.72 0.33 27.04
CA VAL A 262 -17.19 -0.36 25.87
C VAL A 262 -16.38 -1.56 26.34
N GLU A 263 -16.67 -2.74 25.79
CA GLU A 263 -15.94 -3.97 26.08
C GLU A 263 -14.58 -3.95 25.35
N GLU A 264 -13.49 -3.71 26.08
CA GLU A 264 -12.11 -3.76 25.60
C GLU A 264 -11.52 -5.14 25.94
N SER A 265 -10.73 -5.70 25.04
CA SER A 265 -9.84 -6.79 25.39
C SER A 265 -8.53 -6.17 25.95
N GLN A 266 -7.84 -6.90 26.79
CA GLN A 266 -6.55 -6.46 27.30
C GLN A 266 -5.70 -7.70 27.49
N ILE A 267 -4.43 -7.61 27.12
CA ILE A 267 -3.48 -8.67 27.46
C ILE A 267 -3.34 -8.70 28.99
N VAL A 268 -3.78 -9.80 29.60
CA VAL A 268 -3.70 -10.03 31.06
C VAL A 268 -2.58 -10.97 31.46
N GLY A 269 -1.90 -11.55 30.48
CA GLY A 269 -0.79 -12.45 30.71
C GLY A 269 -0.36 -13.16 29.44
N PHE A 270 0.53 -14.12 29.59
CA PHE A 270 1.01 -14.94 28.48
C PHE A 270 1.09 -16.39 28.94
N LYS A 271 0.77 -17.32 28.05
CA LYS A 271 0.85 -18.75 28.29
C LYS A 271 1.97 -19.36 27.45
N GLY A 272 2.81 -20.19 28.08
CA GLY A 272 3.89 -20.95 27.44
C GLY A 272 5.30 -20.52 27.88
N ASP A 273 6.30 -21.28 27.45
CA ASP A 273 7.70 -21.17 27.92
C ASP A 273 8.50 -20.04 27.24
N GLY A 274 7.85 -19.21 26.42
CA GLY A 274 8.46 -18.12 25.66
C GLY A 274 8.51 -16.77 26.40
N ARG A 275 9.26 -15.81 25.84
CA ARG A 275 9.30 -14.43 26.33
C ARG A 275 8.09 -13.65 25.80
N PRO A 276 7.21 -13.11 26.67
CA PRO A 276 6.08 -12.31 26.23
C PRO A 276 6.53 -11.12 25.36
N PRO A 277 5.76 -10.74 24.31
CA PRO A 277 5.99 -9.49 23.61
C PRO A 277 6.07 -8.34 24.61
N PRO A 278 7.03 -7.41 24.42
CA PRO A 278 7.11 -6.22 25.23
C PRO A 278 5.78 -5.47 25.21
N PRO A 279 5.39 -4.82 26.33
CA PRO A 279 4.19 -4.00 26.37
C PRO A 279 4.15 -2.99 25.22
N SER A 280 2.97 -2.81 24.65
CA SER A 280 2.68 -1.81 23.63
C SER A 280 1.19 -1.53 23.59
N ASP A 281 0.81 -0.30 23.90
CA ASP A 281 -0.57 0.17 23.81
C ASP A 281 -1.13 0.01 22.38
N LEU A 282 -0.27 0.13 21.37
CA LEU A 282 -0.62 -0.11 19.98
C LEU A 282 -1.01 -1.58 19.74
N MET A 283 -0.25 -2.51 20.30
CA MET A 283 -0.53 -3.93 20.15
C MET A 283 -1.75 -4.37 20.94
N ASP A 284 -2.04 -3.70 22.07
CA ASP A 284 -3.29 -3.88 22.79
C ASP A 284 -4.48 -3.41 21.93
N GLU A 285 -4.43 -2.19 21.37
CA GLU A 285 -5.49 -1.65 20.51
C GLU A 285 -5.74 -2.52 19.26
N TYR A 286 -4.67 -2.96 18.58
CA TYR A 286 -4.80 -3.76 17.37
C TYR A 286 -5.13 -5.23 17.66
N GLY A 287 -4.69 -5.76 18.80
CA GLY A 287 -5.13 -7.06 19.31
C GLY A 287 -6.64 -7.07 19.54
N ASP A 288 -7.15 -6.07 20.26
CA ASP A 288 -8.57 -5.85 20.51
C ASP A 288 -9.38 -5.72 19.24
N ARG A 289 -8.88 -4.97 18.27
CA ARG A 289 -9.60 -4.75 17.02
C ARG A 289 -9.76 -6.05 16.23
N VAL A 290 -8.75 -6.91 16.23
CA VAL A 290 -8.86 -8.27 15.65
C VAL A 290 -9.92 -9.08 16.39
N LEU A 291 -9.98 -8.98 17.72
CA LEU A 291 -10.95 -9.69 18.56
C LEU A 291 -12.39 -9.18 18.37
N ARG A 292 -12.63 -7.87 18.45
CA ARG A 292 -13.96 -7.23 18.28
C ARG A 292 -14.57 -7.43 16.90
N THR A 293 -13.75 -7.39 15.85
CA THR A 293 -14.22 -7.70 14.48
C THR A 293 -14.83 -9.11 14.39
N MET A 294 -14.54 -9.95 15.38
CA MET A 294 -14.84 -11.37 15.40
C MET A 294 -15.67 -11.77 16.63
N GLU A 295 -16.30 -10.85 17.36
CA GLU A 295 -16.92 -11.08 18.69
C GLU A 295 -17.93 -12.26 18.75
N GLY A 296 -18.55 -12.64 17.62
CA GLY A 296 -19.38 -13.86 17.49
C GLY A 296 -18.70 -15.11 16.90
N LYS A 297 -17.39 -15.07 16.62
CA LYS A 297 -16.58 -16.11 15.96
C LYS A 297 -15.30 -16.49 16.73
N VAL A 298 -14.74 -15.59 17.56
CA VAL A 298 -13.49 -15.81 18.31
C VAL A 298 -13.59 -16.95 19.31
N GLU A 299 -14.68 -17.03 20.10
CA GLU A 299 -14.83 -18.08 21.12
C GLU A 299 -14.80 -19.50 20.52
N TRP A 300 -15.24 -19.65 19.28
CA TRP A 300 -15.21 -20.89 18.54
C TRP A 300 -13.86 -21.14 17.83
N LEU A 301 -13.21 -20.08 17.35
CA LEU A 301 -11.88 -20.14 16.71
C LEU A 301 -10.73 -20.49 17.67
N LEU A 302 -10.80 -20.06 18.94
CA LEU A 302 -9.77 -20.34 19.95
C LEU A 302 -9.84 -21.77 20.53
N LYS A 303 -10.92 -22.51 20.28
CA LYS A 303 -11.15 -23.86 20.81
C LYS A 303 -10.81 -24.98 19.82
N ASP A 304 -10.61 -24.64 18.54
CA ASP A 304 -10.41 -25.61 17.45
C ASP A 304 -9.13 -25.27 16.67
N GLU A 305 -8.05 -26.00 16.97
CA GLU A 305 -6.73 -25.83 16.35
C GLU A 305 -6.79 -25.89 14.82
N LYS A 306 -7.68 -26.74 14.25
CA LYS A 306 -7.82 -26.90 12.81
C LYS A 306 -8.41 -25.64 12.16
N LYS A 307 -9.33 -24.97 12.85
CA LYS A 307 -9.94 -23.72 12.35
C LYS A 307 -9.07 -22.50 12.58
N GLN A 308 -8.22 -22.55 13.59
CA GLN A 308 -7.14 -21.59 13.78
C GLN A 308 -6.12 -21.69 12.63
N GLU A 309 -5.80 -22.91 12.17
CA GLU A 309 -4.97 -23.16 10.99
C GLU A 309 -5.67 -22.71 9.69
N GLU A 310 -6.96 -23.03 9.49
CA GLU A 310 -7.76 -22.53 8.35
C GLU A 310 -7.87 -20.99 8.34
N TYR A 311 -7.89 -20.35 9.50
CA TYR A 311 -7.88 -18.88 9.63
C TYR A 311 -6.52 -18.29 9.23
N ARG A 312 -5.43 -18.86 9.75
CA ARG A 312 -4.07 -18.55 9.29
C ARG A 312 -3.98 -18.73 7.78
N ASP A 313 -4.60 -19.77 7.23
CA ASP A 313 -4.65 -20.03 5.79
C ASP A 313 -5.53 -19.06 5.00
N ARG A 314 -6.59 -18.48 5.56
CA ARG A 314 -7.39 -17.44 4.89
C ARG A 314 -6.72 -16.07 4.93
N ILE A 315 -6.01 -15.76 6.01
CA ILE A 315 -5.17 -14.56 6.10
C ILE A 315 -3.97 -14.72 5.18
N ARG A 316 -3.33 -15.90 5.17
CA ARG A 316 -2.37 -16.30 4.15
C ARG A 316 -3.01 -16.12 2.78
N ALA A 317 -4.12 -16.74 2.41
CA ALA A 317 -4.76 -16.55 1.11
C ALA A 317 -5.15 -15.09 0.74
N LYS A 318 -5.44 -14.23 1.73
CA LYS A 318 -5.80 -12.82 1.51
C LYS A 318 -4.58 -11.91 1.26
N TYR A 319 -3.44 -12.22 1.88
CA TYR A 319 -2.23 -11.38 1.88
C TYR A 319 -0.94 -12.09 1.44
N TRP A 320 -1.02 -13.40 1.22
CA TRP A 320 0.00 -14.44 0.99
C TRP A 320 -0.61 -15.56 0.11
N ASP A 321 -1.11 -15.19 -1.06
CA ASP A 321 -1.71 -16.17 -1.98
C ASP A 321 -0.62 -17.13 -2.51
N PRO A 322 -0.75 -18.45 -2.29
CA PRO A 322 0.25 -19.45 -2.69
C PRO A 322 0.43 -19.58 -4.22
N ASN A 323 -0.49 -19.03 -5.03
CA ASN A 323 -0.27 -18.89 -6.48
C ASN A 323 0.87 -17.92 -6.84
N TYR A 324 1.34 -17.11 -5.88
CA TYR A 324 2.52 -16.26 -6.04
C TYR A 324 3.82 -16.93 -5.53
N GLY A 325 3.77 -18.24 -5.24
CA GLY A 325 4.93 -19.10 -4.99
C GLY A 325 5.49 -19.05 -3.55
N ALA A 326 6.25 -20.09 -3.20
CA ALA A 326 6.98 -20.20 -1.93
C ALA A 326 8.09 -19.13 -1.75
N GLY A 327 8.30 -18.27 -2.75
CA GLY A 327 9.36 -17.25 -2.84
C GLY A 327 8.98 -15.82 -2.40
N PHE A 328 7.83 -15.60 -1.75
CA PHE A 328 7.67 -14.38 -0.92
C PHE A 328 8.44 -14.50 0.42
N ASN A 329 8.88 -15.71 0.76
CA ASN A 329 9.94 -15.96 1.72
C ASN A 329 11.26 -16.07 0.97
N LEU A 330 12.25 -15.31 1.43
CA LEU A 330 13.63 -15.15 0.95
C LEU A 330 13.81 -14.01 -0.07
N TYR A 331 14.24 -12.89 0.49
CA TYR A 331 15.11 -11.84 -0.05
C TYR A 331 15.34 -11.78 -1.57
N PRO A 332 15.28 -10.58 -2.19
CA PRO A 332 16.04 -10.33 -3.40
C PRO A 332 17.50 -10.79 -3.20
N PRO A 333 18.15 -11.44 -4.19
CA PRO A 333 19.53 -11.94 -4.05
C PRO A 333 20.53 -10.89 -3.57
N HIS A 334 20.24 -9.59 -3.78
CA HIS A 334 21.09 -8.48 -3.36
C HIS A 334 20.94 -8.05 -1.88
N LEU A 335 20.00 -8.66 -1.12
CA LEU A 335 19.79 -8.39 0.31
C LEU A 335 20.15 -9.60 1.20
N GLN A 336 20.66 -10.69 0.62
CA GLN A 336 21.23 -11.83 1.35
C GLN A 336 22.72 -11.53 1.60
N GLY A 337 23.00 -10.69 2.58
CA GLY A 337 24.35 -10.35 3.05
C GLY A 337 24.53 -10.74 4.49
#